data_AF-A0A510HEF7-F1
#
_entry.id   AF-A0A510HEF7-F1
#
_cell.length_a   1.000
_cell.length_b   1.000
_cell.length_c   1.000
_cell.angle_alpha   90.00
_cell.angle_beta   90.00
_cell.angle_gamma   90.00
#
_symmetry.space_group_name_H-M   'P 1'
#
loop_
_entity.id
_entity.type
_entity.pdbx_description
1 polymer ?
#
loop_
_entity_poly.entity_id
_entity_poly.type
_entity_poly.pdbx_seq_one_letter_code
_entity_poly.pdbx_strand_id
1 'polypeptide(L)'
;MQVFLAGFGVFVAAEGWAWHAGFVHVFEWLLPLMLFAALLGRLPRGLKLAPVGTFVLVGLQYTTANLGSGFVAALHPVIALLIFLAALATARGAWRALSRGEPI
;
A
#
# COMPACT_ATOMS: atom_id res chain seq x y z
N MET A 1 5.40 -3.67 9.88
CA MET A 1 4.78 -5.01 9.96
C MET A 1 5.19 -5.88 8.78
N GLN A 2 4.79 -5.57 7.53
CA GLN A 2 5.19 -6.38 6.35
C GLN A 2 6.70 -6.62 6.21
N VAL A 3 7.52 -5.57 6.35
CA VAL A 3 9.00 -5.70 6.31
C VAL A 3 9.53 -6.62 7.41
N PHE A 4 8.93 -6.60 8.59
CA PHE A 4 9.31 -7.48 9.69
C PHE A 4 8.97 -8.95 9.39
N LEU A 5 7.78 -9.23 8.85
CA LEU A 5 7.39 -10.61 8.49
C LEU A 5 8.28 -11.20 7.39
N ALA A 6 8.59 -10.40 6.37
CA ALA A 6 9.54 -10.81 5.33
C ALA A 6 10.93 -11.08 5.94
N GLY A 7 11.42 -10.19 6.80
CA GLY A 7 12.68 -10.39 7.53
C GLY A 7 12.66 -11.63 8.43
N PHE A 8 11.54 -11.92 9.10
CA PHE A 8 11.37 -13.13 9.89
C PHE A 8 11.48 -14.38 9.01
N GLY A 9 10.88 -14.36 7.82
CA GLY A 9 11.01 -15.39 6.78
C GLY A 9 12.44 -15.63 6.31
N VAL A 10 13.26 -14.56 6.28
CA VAL A 10 14.68 -14.62 5.87
C VAL A 10 15.59 -15.11 7.01
N PHE A 11 15.41 -14.57 8.21
CA PHE A 11 16.41 -14.67 9.28
C PHE A 11 16.03 -15.61 10.43
N VAL A 12 14.75 -15.96 10.58
CA VAL A 12 14.26 -16.71 11.76
C VAL A 12 13.63 -18.04 11.36
N ALA A 13 12.53 -18.01 10.61
CA ALA A 13 11.81 -19.23 10.24
C ALA A 13 11.00 -19.03 8.94
N ALA A 14 10.98 -20.04 8.08
CA ALA A 14 10.39 -19.96 6.74
C ALA A 14 8.88 -19.69 6.76
N GLU A 15 8.19 -20.01 7.85
CA GLU A 15 6.77 -19.71 8.10
C GLU A 15 6.49 -18.19 8.03
N GLY A 16 7.50 -17.35 8.28
CA GLY A 16 7.40 -15.91 8.11
C GLY A 16 6.97 -15.49 6.70
N TRP A 17 7.33 -16.26 5.67
CA TRP A 17 6.86 -16.01 4.29
C TRP A 17 5.37 -16.22 4.14
N ALA A 18 4.82 -17.27 4.77
CA ALA A 18 3.39 -17.54 4.75
C ALA A 18 2.62 -16.43 5.49
N TRP A 19 3.16 -15.93 6.60
CA TRP A 19 2.57 -14.78 7.30
C TRP A 19 2.67 -13.49 6.47
N HIS A 20 3.81 -13.23 5.85
CA HIS A 20 4.02 -12.06 4.99
C HIS A 20 3.05 -12.04 3.80
N ALA A 21 2.93 -13.18 3.11
CA ALA A 21 2.00 -13.36 2.01
C ALA A 21 0.55 -13.28 2.48
N GLY A 22 0.21 -13.90 3.61
CA GLY A 22 -1.14 -13.89 4.16
C GLY A 22 -1.61 -12.51 4.64
N PHE A 23 -0.71 -11.68 5.16
CA PHE A 23 -1.07 -10.39 5.77
C PHE A 23 -1.69 -9.40 4.76
N VAL A 24 -1.34 -9.49 3.48
CA VAL A 24 -1.90 -8.60 2.46
C VAL A 24 -3.42 -8.73 2.36
N HIS A 25 -3.96 -9.94 2.56
CA HIS A 25 -5.39 -10.24 2.44
C HIS A 25 -6.24 -9.59 3.53
N VAL A 26 -5.63 -9.16 4.63
CA VAL A 26 -6.31 -8.39 5.68
C VAL A 26 -6.64 -6.97 5.20
N PHE A 27 -5.80 -6.39 4.32
CA PHE A 27 -5.87 -4.99 3.93
C PHE A 27 -6.16 -4.75 2.45
N GLU A 28 -6.06 -5.77 1.59
CA GLU A 28 -6.24 -5.60 0.15
C GLU A 28 -7.62 -5.03 -0.22
N TRP A 29 -8.66 -5.37 0.54
CA TRP A 29 -10.02 -4.85 0.36
C TRP A 29 -10.21 -3.40 0.80
N LEU A 30 -9.33 -2.88 1.67
CA LEU A 30 -9.39 -1.47 2.08
C LEU A 30 -9.14 -0.54 0.88
N LEU A 31 -8.26 -0.95 -0.03
CA LEU A 31 -7.83 -0.14 -1.15
C LEU A 31 -8.93 0.14 -2.19
N PRO A 32 -9.70 -0.85 -2.68
CA PRO A 32 -10.85 -0.57 -3.54
C PRO A 32 -11.91 0.25 -2.80
N LEU A 33 -12.15 0.01 -1.51
CA LEU A 33 -13.09 0.82 -0.72
C LEU A 33 -12.65 2.30 -0.64
N MET A 34 -11.36 2.56 -0.41
CA MET A 34 -10.78 3.91 -0.44
C MET A 34 -10.92 4.56 -1.82
N LEU A 35 -10.74 3.79 -2.89
CA LEU A 35 -10.91 4.28 -4.26
C LEU A 35 -12.36 4.69 -4.52
N PHE A 36 -13.34 3.85 -4.16
CA PHE A 36 -14.76 4.19 -4.27
C PHE A 36 -15.12 5.41 -3.41
N ALA A 37 -14.68 5.46 -2.16
CA ALA A 37 -14.93 6.58 -1.27
C ALA A 37 -14.33 7.89 -1.83
N ALA A 38 -13.15 7.84 -2.45
CA ALA A 38 -12.51 9.01 -3.04
C ALA A 38 -13.19 9.50 -4.33
N LEU A 39 -13.74 8.59 -5.13
CA LEU A 39 -14.52 8.94 -6.32
C LEU A 39 -15.86 9.59 -5.95
N LEU A 40 -16.57 9.01 -4.97
CA LEU A 40 -17.88 9.48 -4.52
C LEU A 40 -17.80 10.70 -3.60
N GLY A 41 -16.74 10.82 -2.81
CA GLY A 41 -16.51 11.94 -1.90
C GLY A 41 -16.18 13.25 -2.62
N ARG A 42 -16.43 14.39 -1.97
CA ARG A 42 -16.09 15.72 -2.49
C ARG A 42 -14.67 16.15 -2.08
N LEU A 43 -13.74 15.20 -2.12
CA LEU A 43 -12.35 15.42 -1.73
C LEU A 43 -11.61 16.37 -2.70
N PRO A 44 -10.63 17.15 -2.20
CA PRO A 44 -9.64 17.83 -3.02
C PRO A 44 -8.93 16.87 -3.99
N ARG A 45 -8.58 17.36 -5.20
CA ARG A 45 -7.97 16.53 -6.26
C ARG A 45 -6.78 15.68 -5.81
N GLY A 46 -5.90 16.23 -4.95
CA GLY A 46 -4.75 15.50 -4.41
C GLY A 46 -5.14 14.28 -3.58
N LEU A 47 -6.21 14.38 -2.78
CA LEU A 47 -6.74 13.25 -2.00
C LEU A 47 -7.56 12.27 -2.85
N LYS A 48 -8.16 12.74 -3.96
CA LYS A 48 -8.84 11.85 -4.92
C LYS A 48 -7.88 10.95 -5.69
N LEU A 49 -6.72 11.47 -6.07
CA LEU A 49 -5.73 10.71 -6.86
C LEU A 49 -4.86 9.77 -6.00
N ALA A 50 -4.78 10.00 -4.70
CA ALA A 50 -3.96 9.21 -3.80
C ALA A 50 -4.33 7.70 -3.78
N PRO A 51 -5.62 7.32 -3.68
CA PRO A 51 -6.03 5.91 -3.79
C PRO A 51 -5.73 5.30 -5.16
N VAL A 52 -5.85 6.07 -6.24
CA VAL A 52 -5.53 5.60 -7.61
C VAL A 52 -4.05 5.22 -7.71
N GLY A 53 -3.16 6.13 -7.30
CA GLY A 53 -1.71 5.87 -7.32
C GLY A 53 -1.33 4.68 -6.42
N THR A 54 -1.93 4.60 -5.23
CA THR A 54 -1.70 3.48 -4.31
C THR A 54 -2.21 2.15 -4.88
N PHE A 55 -3.36 2.15 -5.57
CA PHE A 55 -3.90 0.98 -6.26
C PHE A 55 -2.95 0.44 -7.33
N VAL A 56 -2.40 1.34 -8.17
CA VAL A 56 -1.40 0.96 -9.17
C VAL A 56 -0.15 0.36 -8.51
N LEU A 57 0.36 0.98 -7.45
CA LEU A 57 1.53 0.47 -6.73
C LEU A 57 1.28 -0.92 -6.13
N VAL A 58 0.09 -1.17 -5.56
CA VAL A 58 -0.28 -2.50 -5.04
C VAL A 58 -0.38 -3.54 -6.16
N GLY A 59 -0.93 -3.17 -7.32
CA GLY A 59 -0.90 -4.04 -8.50
C GLY A 59 0.54 -4.40 -8.90
N LEU A 60 1.45 -3.42 -8.92
CA LEU A 60 2.87 -3.66 -9.19
C LEU A 60 3.54 -4.52 -8.10
N GLN A 61 3.14 -4.37 -6.83
CA GLN A 61 3.62 -5.21 -5.72
C GLN A 61 3.27 -6.69 -5.95
N TYR A 62 2.02 -6.96 -6.34
CA TYR A 62 1.57 -8.31 -6.68
C TYR A 62 2.32 -8.86 -7.90
N THR A 63 2.45 -8.08 -8.97
CA THR A 63 3.16 -8.50 -10.17
C THR A 63 4.62 -8.86 -9.86
N THR A 64 5.34 -7.98 -9.17
CA THR A 64 6.76 -8.20 -8.85
C THR A 64 6.97 -9.34 -7.85
N ALA A 65 6.03 -9.56 -6.92
CA ALA A 65 6.06 -10.72 -6.02
C ALA A 65 5.92 -12.05 -6.79
N ASN A 66 4.97 -12.12 -7.72
CA ASN A 66 4.62 -13.35 -8.44
C ASN A 66 5.62 -13.71 -9.56
N LEU A 67 6.48 -12.79 -9.99
CA LEU A 67 7.58 -13.12 -10.90
C LEU A 67 8.60 -14.07 -10.26
N GLY A 68 8.72 -14.06 -8.93
CA GLY A 68 9.55 -14.98 -8.15
C GLY A 68 11.07 -14.83 -8.30
N SER A 69 11.59 -14.31 -9.41
CA SER A 69 13.03 -14.10 -9.64
C SER A 69 13.32 -13.05 -10.72
N GLY A 70 14.57 -12.59 -10.79
CA GLY A 70 15.06 -11.65 -11.81
C GLY A 70 15.04 -10.17 -11.41
N PHE A 71 15.60 -9.32 -12.26
CA PHE A 71 15.79 -7.89 -12.00
C PHE A 71 14.48 -7.15 -11.69
N VAL A 72 13.40 -7.51 -12.39
CA VAL A 72 12.09 -6.89 -12.17
C VAL A 72 11.47 -7.34 -10.85
N ALA A 73 11.62 -8.61 -10.45
CA ALA A 73 11.16 -9.10 -9.15
C ALA A 73 11.88 -8.40 -7.99
N ALA A 74 13.16 -8.02 -8.17
CA ALA A 74 13.92 -7.27 -7.18
C ALA A 74 13.36 -5.87 -6.88
N LEU A 75 12.44 -5.36 -7.71
CA LEU A 75 11.71 -4.11 -7.42
C LEU A 75 10.64 -4.27 -6.34
N HIS A 76 10.24 -5.49 -5.98
CA HIS A 76 9.22 -5.75 -4.97
C HIS A 76 9.45 -5.02 -3.62
N PRO A 77 10.63 -5.08 -2.97
CA PRO A 77 10.88 -4.31 -1.76
C PRO A 77 10.87 -2.79 -1.99
N VAL A 78 11.27 -2.31 -3.18
CA VAL A 78 11.24 -0.88 -3.52
C VAL A 78 9.80 -0.39 -3.62
N ILE A 79 8.94 -1.13 -4.31
CA ILE A 79 7.52 -0.82 -4.46
C ILE A 79 6.83 -0.87 -3.08
N ALA A 80 7.21 -1.80 -2.19
CA ALA A 80 6.70 -1.85 -0.81
C ALA A 80 6.96 -0.53 -0.05
N LEU A 81 8.17 0.04 -0.19
CA LEU A 81 8.52 1.32 0.42
C LEU A 81 7.73 2.48 -0.20
N LEU A 82 7.53 2.46 -1.52
CA LEU A 82 6.71 3.47 -2.21
C LEU A 82 5.25 3.42 -1.73
N ILE A 83 4.67 2.23 -1.54
CA ILE A 83 3.32 2.06 -0.97
C ILE A 83 3.27 2.66 0.45
N PHE A 84 4.26 2.35 1.30
CA PHE A 84 4.32 2.90 2.65
C PHE A 84 4.38 4.43 2.65
N LEU A 85 5.24 5.01 1.81
CA LEU A 85 5.36 6.46 1.68
C LEU A 85 4.09 7.11 1.13
N ALA A 86 3.44 6.49 0.15
CA ALA A 86 2.16 6.95 -0.40
C ALA A 86 1.06 6.93 0.65
N ALA A 87 0.96 5.85 1.44
CA ALA A 87 0.01 5.74 2.55
C ALA A 87 0.25 6.81 3.61
N LEU A 88 1.51 7.04 4.00
CA LEU A 88 1.88 8.06 4.96
C LEU A 88 1.58 9.49 4.46
N ALA A 89 1.88 9.77 3.19
CA ALA A 89 1.56 11.05 2.56
C ALA A 89 0.05 11.29 2.50
N THR A 90 -0.73 10.26 2.15
CA THR A 90 -2.20 10.32 2.10
C THR A 90 -2.78 10.59 3.49
N ALA A 91 -2.34 9.84 4.51
CA ALA A 91 -2.79 10.04 5.89
C ALA A 91 -2.48 11.45 6.41
N ARG A 92 -1.27 11.96 6.14
CA ARG A 92 -0.88 13.34 6.50
C ARG A 92 -1.71 14.38 5.75
N GLY A 93 -1.99 14.15 4.47
CA GLY A 93 -2.84 15.04 3.66
C GLY A 93 -4.27 15.09 4.20
N ALA A 94 -4.87 13.93 4.48
CA ALA A 94 -6.21 13.83 5.05
C ALA A 94 -6.30 14.50 6.42
N TRP A 95 -5.31 14.27 7.31
CA TRP A 95 -5.24 14.91 8.61
C TRP A 95 -5.17 16.44 8.51
N ARG A 96 -4.40 16.97 7.56
CA ARG A 96 -4.30 18.41 7.33
C ARG A 96 -5.61 19.00 6.82
N ALA A 97 -6.32 18.31 5.93
CA ALA A 97 -7.62 18.77 5.44
C ALA A 97 -8.64 18.84 6.58
N LEU A 98 -8.72 17.79 7.40
CA LEU A 98 -9.57 17.75 8.60
C LEU A 98 -9.21 18.86 9.60
N SER A 99 -7.91 19.02 9.91
CA SER A 99 -7.43 20.00 10.89
C SER A 99 -7.62 21.46 10.45
N ARG A 100 -7.75 21.72 9.15
CA ARG A 100 -8.00 23.07 8.61
C ARG A 100 -9.49 23.42 8.52
N GLY A 101 -10.39 22.47 8.83
CA GLY A 101 -11.83 22.66 8.66
C GLY A 101 -12.24 22.87 7.20
N GLU A 102 -11.43 22.41 6.24
CA GLU A 102 -11.83 22.47 4.83
C GLU A 102 -13.05 21.55 4.63
N PRO A 103 -14.14 22.04 4.02
CA PRO A 103 -15.31 21.21 3.77
C PRO A 103 -14.91 20.05 2.86
N ILE A 104 -15.18 18.83 3.34
CA ILE A 104 -14.92 17.55 2.67
C ILE A 104 -16.12 17.14 1.82
#